data_AF-A0A1G9QPL6-F1
#
_entry.id   AF-A0A1G9QPL6-F1
#
_cell.length_a   1.000
_cell.length_b   1.000
_cell.length_c   1.000
_cell.angle_alpha   90.00
_cell.angle_beta   90.00
_cell.angle_gamma   90.00
#
_symmetry.space_group_name_H-M   'P 1'
#
loop_
_entity.id
_entity.type
_entity.pdbx_description
1 polymer ?
#
loop_
_entity_poly.entity_id
_entity_poly.type
_entity_poly.pdbx_seq_one_letter_code
_entity_poly.pdbx_strand_id
1 'polypeptide(L)'
;MSLLKRFFDNKSSGKSNNLRKIEKRLNCKFPKHFHELLQDINTHEIILELADENYRILYSIFQKSTDSYENVVELSEDISSRRELNNGSIKLPFARNLSGDQFKFLFFEGKAGEECEARVFFSDIDSRIGQLEITHVVDLFEGKPEHNALGKVTINCKPQSIQSLVQNFDLPNPISYWKDSFGLYAGESQKKNSPKLTIESYATNYKFKAPQQNIAKFEIQASMGVKEAMFYTSAAYQIDNSQLQVSLLYPQEYRIFYFKLLCIVDTLLRSMQAITNQSLMTEEDFIGLINLDYLIQVANQSFRGVNYWEE
;
A
#
# COMPACT_ATOMS: atom_id res chain seq x y z
N MET A 1 -38.60 -6.95 -29.03
CA MET A 1 -37.23 -6.73 -28.49
C MET A 1 -36.82 -5.30 -28.82
N SER A 2 -36.60 -4.46 -27.81
CA SER A 2 -36.43 -3.01 -27.95
C SER A 2 -35.09 -2.62 -28.61
N LEU A 3 -35.17 -1.72 -29.60
CA LEU A 3 -34.07 -1.11 -30.35
C LEU A 3 -33.08 -0.33 -29.47
N LEU A 4 -33.43 -0.04 -28.21
CA LEU A 4 -32.57 0.66 -27.24
C LEU A 4 -31.39 -0.18 -26.73
N LYS A 5 -31.43 -1.51 -26.86
CA LYS A 5 -30.31 -2.37 -26.40
C LYS A 5 -29.08 -2.34 -27.34
N ARG A 6 -29.21 -1.77 -28.55
CA ARG A 6 -28.12 -1.71 -29.55
C ARG A 6 -27.25 -0.45 -29.46
N PHE A 7 -27.66 0.58 -28.74
CA PHE A 7 -26.90 1.83 -28.65
C PHE A 7 -25.82 1.85 -27.56
N PHE A 8 -25.84 0.90 -26.62
CA PHE A 8 -24.78 0.75 -25.61
C PHE A 8 -23.63 -0.19 -26.00
N ASP A 9 -23.73 -0.88 -27.14
CA ASP A 9 -22.76 -1.94 -27.50
C ASP A 9 -21.62 -1.50 -28.43
N ASN A 10 -21.55 -0.23 -28.85
CA ASN A 10 -20.80 0.08 -30.08
C ASN A 10 -19.66 1.10 -30.02
N LYS A 11 -19.01 1.33 -28.87
CA LYS A 11 -17.69 2.03 -28.84
C LYS A 11 -16.68 1.60 -27.75
N SER A 12 -16.93 0.51 -27.00
CA SER A 12 -16.05 -0.02 -25.94
C SER A 12 -15.55 -1.47 -26.17
N SER A 13 -15.76 -2.02 -27.36
CA SER A 13 -15.82 -3.48 -27.60
C SER A 13 -14.50 -4.27 -27.47
N GLY A 14 -13.33 -3.62 -27.52
CA GLY A 14 -12.04 -4.31 -27.40
C GLY A 14 -11.70 -4.73 -25.97
N LYS A 15 -11.79 -3.80 -25.01
CA LYS A 15 -11.40 -3.99 -23.61
C LYS A 15 -12.34 -4.94 -22.87
N SER A 16 -13.64 -4.71 -23.02
CA SER A 16 -14.72 -5.54 -22.45
C SER A 16 -14.61 -7.01 -22.91
N ASN A 17 -14.13 -7.26 -24.13
CA ASN A 17 -14.01 -8.61 -24.66
C ASN A 17 -12.79 -9.38 -24.12
N ASN A 18 -11.66 -8.72 -23.82
CA ASN A 18 -10.48 -9.41 -23.29
C ASN A 18 -10.59 -9.69 -21.80
N LEU A 19 -11.09 -8.74 -21.00
CA LEU A 19 -11.44 -8.99 -19.59
C LEU A 19 -12.33 -10.24 -19.45
N ARG A 20 -13.44 -10.29 -20.19
CA ARG A 20 -14.36 -11.45 -20.16
C ARG A 20 -13.69 -12.77 -20.58
N LYS A 21 -12.72 -12.74 -21.50
CA LYS A 21 -11.96 -13.94 -21.90
C LYS A 21 -11.04 -14.41 -20.78
N ILE A 22 -10.36 -13.48 -20.10
CA ILE A 22 -9.51 -13.77 -18.95
C ILE A 22 -10.37 -14.41 -17.84
N GLU A 23 -11.48 -13.75 -17.48
CA GLU A 23 -12.38 -14.22 -16.43
C GLU A 23 -12.95 -15.61 -16.72
N LYS A 24 -13.30 -15.87 -17.99
CA LYS A 24 -13.78 -17.19 -18.41
C LYS A 24 -12.70 -18.26 -18.31
N ARG A 25 -11.44 -17.94 -18.65
CA ARG A 25 -10.33 -18.90 -18.58
C ARG A 25 -9.96 -19.24 -17.15
N LEU A 26 -9.90 -18.22 -16.29
CA LEU A 26 -9.56 -18.37 -14.89
C LEU A 26 -10.77 -18.82 -14.05
N ASN A 27 -11.98 -18.82 -14.63
CA ASN A 27 -13.23 -19.08 -13.92
C ASN A 27 -13.33 -18.21 -12.65
N CYS A 28 -13.05 -16.91 -12.76
CA CYS A 28 -13.06 -15.94 -11.67
C CYS A 28 -13.26 -14.54 -12.25
N LYS A 29 -13.99 -13.65 -11.58
CA LYS A 29 -14.29 -12.31 -12.11
C LYS A 29 -13.53 -11.22 -11.39
N PHE A 30 -13.12 -10.18 -12.12
CA PHE A 30 -12.57 -8.97 -11.53
C PHE A 30 -13.64 -8.21 -10.74
N PRO A 31 -13.26 -7.42 -9.72
CA PRO A 31 -14.22 -6.58 -8.99
C PRO A 31 -14.98 -5.64 -9.91
N LYS A 32 -16.28 -5.44 -9.66
CA LYS A 32 -17.16 -4.58 -10.47
C LYS A 32 -16.61 -3.15 -10.62
N HIS A 33 -16.08 -2.57 -9.56
CA HIS A 33 -15.50 -1.23 -9.60
C HIS A 33 -14.26 -1.14 -10.50
N PHE A 34 -13.47 -2.21 -10.60
CA PHE A 34 -12.37 -2.27 -11.54
C PHE A 34 -12.88 -2.29 -12.99
N HIS A 35 -13.96 -3.01 -13.27
CA HIS A 35 -14.61 -2.97 -14.59
C HIS A 35 -15.13 -1.58 -14.94
N GLU A 36 -15.81 -0.91 -14.00
CA GLU A 36 -16.36 0.44 -14.18
C GLU A 36 -15.24 1.43 -14.53
N LEU A 37 -14.16 1.42 -13.75
CA LEU A 37 -12.97 2.24 -14.02
C LEU A 37 -12.42 2.04 -15.44
N LEU A 38 -12.24 0.78 -15.86
CA LEU A 38 -11.67 0.48 -17.17
C LEU A 38 -12.59 0.83 -18.35
N GLN A 39 -13.90 0.88 -18.12
CA GLN A 39 -14.89 1.30 -19.12
C GLN A 39 -14.87 2.81 -19.34
N ASP A 40 -14.67 3.57 -18.27
CA ASP A 40 -14.67 5.04 -18.31
C ASP A 40 -13.39 5.61 -18.95
N ILE A 41 -12.31 4.83 -18.95
CA ILE A 41 -11.01 5.27 -19.46
C ILE A 41 -10.75 4.74 -20.88
N ASN A 42 -10.68 5.62 -21.88
CA ASN A 42 -10.36 5.25 -23.27
C ASN A 42 -8.85 5.40 -23.59
N THR A 43 -8.03 4.48 -23.08
CA THR A 43 -6.57 4.41 -23.35
C THR A 43 -6.07 2.97 -23.48
N HIS A 44 -4.86 2.78 -24.03
CA HIS A 44 -4.16 1.49 -24.05
C HIS A 44 -3.15 1.34 -22.90
N GLU A 45 -2.91 2.41 -22.14
CA GLU A 45 -1.93 2.43 -21.06
C GLU A 45 -2.46 3.25 -19.87
N ILE A 46 -2.63 2.58 -18.74
CA ILE A 46 -3.02 3.18 -17.46
C ILE A 46 -1.88 3.00 -16.47
N ILE A 47 -1.35 4.10 -15.95
CA ILE A 47 -0.33 4.15 -14.90
C ILE A 47 -1.00 4.50 -13.57
N LEU A 48 -0.69 3.73 -12.54
CA LEU A 48 -1.08 3.94 -11.16
C LEU A 48 0.13 4.49 -10.42
N GLU A 49 0.03 5.70 -9.89
CA GLU A 49 1.10 6.29 -9.09
C GLU A 49 0.84 5.96 -7.63
N LEU A 50 1.54 4.96 -7.10
CA LEU A 50 1.49 4.63 -5.68
C LEU A 50 2.59 5.42 -4.93
N ALA A 51 2.56 5.35 -3.60
CA ALA A 51 3.50 6.07 -2.74
C ALA A 51 4.95 5.56 -2.87
N ASP A 52 5.15 4.30 -3.26
CA ASP A 52 6.44 3.66 -3.50
C ASP A 52 6.94 3.88 -4.93
N GLU A 53 6.17 3.42 -5.92
CA GLU A 53 6.56 3.44 -7.33
C GLU A 53 5.34 3.45 -8.25
N ASN A 54 5.61 3.60 -9.56
CA ASN A 54 4.57 3.58 -10.56
C ASN A 54 4.31 2.16 -11.04
N TYR A 55 3.03 1.79 -11.10
CA TYR A 55 2.55 0.52 -11.63
C TYR A 55 1.78 0.76 -12.93
N ARG A 56 1.83 -0.19 -13.85
CA ARG A 56 1.03 -0.14 -15.08
C ARG A 56 0.03 -1.27 -15.08
N ILE A 57 -1.21 -0.96 -15.46
CA ILE A 57 -2.22 -2.00 -15.72
C ILE A 57 -1.73 -2.90 -16.86
N LEU A 58 -1.75 -4.21 -16.64
CA LEU A 58 -1.20 -5.20 -17.56
C LEU A 58 -1.82 -5.06 -18.95
N TYR A 59 -1.00 -5.10 -20.00
CA TYR A 59 -1.47 -4.94 -21.37
C TYR A 59 -2.47 -6.02 -21.77
N SER A 60 -2.35 -7.22 -21.17
CA SER A 60 -3.26 -8.33 -21.48
C SER A 60 -4.73 -8.04 -21.11
N ILE A 61 -4.98 -7.08 -20.22
CA ILE A 61 -6.33 -6.59 -19.89
C ILE A 61 -6.96 -5.90 -21.10
N PHE A 62 -6.18 -5.14 -21.86
CA PHE A 62 -6.68 -4.36 -23.00
C PHE A 62 -6.61 -5.14 -24.31
N GLN A 63 -5.55 -5.91 -24.51
CA GLN A 63 -5.24 -6.60 -25.76
C GLN A 63 -4.63 -7.99 -25.51
N LYS A 64 -4.47 -8.82 -26.53
CA LYS A 64 -3.77 -10.10 -26.35
C LYS A 64 -2.27 -9.82 -26.18
N SER A 65 -1.65 -10.36 -25.14
CA SER A 65 -0.19 -10.35 -24.96
C SER A 65 0.40 -11.73 -25.20
N THR A 66 1.64 -11.78 -25.69
CA THR A 66 2.47 -13.00 -25.78
C THR A 66 3.63 -12.98 -24.78
N ASP A 67 3.82 -11.87 -24.07
CA ASP A 67 4.76 -11.79 -22.94
C ASP A 67 4.09 -12.43 -21.72
N SER A 68 4.74 -13.45 -21.16
CA SER A 68 4.26 -14.20 -20.00
C SER A 68 4.11 -13.31 -18.77
N TYR A 69 4.95 -12.28 -18.61
CA TYR A 69 4.88 -11.32 -17.50
C TYR A 69 3.90 -10.18 -17.76
N GLU A 70 3.18 -10.23 -18.87
CA GLU A 70 2.05 -9.35 -19.17
C GLU A 70 0.73 -10.11 -19.23
N ASN A 71 0.76 -11.44 -19.41
CA ASN A 71 -0.41 -12.27 -19.57
C ASN A 71 -1.03 -12.62 -18.21
N VAL A 72 -2.22 -12.06 -17.92
CA VAL A 72 -2.93 -12.28 -16.66
C VAL A 72 -3.17 -13.77 -16.37
N VAL A 73 -3.44 -14.58 -17.39
CA VAL A 73 -3.75 -16.01 -17.20
C VAL A 73 -2.51 -16.77 -16.77
N GLU A 74 -1.38 -16.57 -17.46
CA GLU A 74 -0.11 -17.22 -17.13
C GLU A 74 0.42 -16.74 -15.77
N LEU A 75 0.33 -15.44 -15.49
CA LEU A 75 0.70 -14.89 -14.18
C LEU A 75 -0.21 -15.40 -13.06
N SER A 76 -1.51 -15.55 -13.30
CA SER A 76 -2.44 -16.12 -12.32
C SER A 76 -2.01 -17.53 -11.93
N GLU A 77 -1.64 -18.35 -12.91
CA GLU A 77 -1.14 -19.71 -12.69
C GLU A 77 0.21 -19.70 -11.94
N ASP A 78 1.17 -18.86 -12.35
CA ASP A 78 2.48 -18.75 -11.68
C ASP A 78 2.33 -18.31 -10.22
N ILE A 79 1.64 -17.19 -9.99
CA ILE A 79 1.40 -16.64 -8.64
C ILE A 79 0.65 -17.64 -7.76
N SER A 80 -0.36 -18.32 -8.30
CA SER A 80 -1.15 -19.30 -7.53
C SER A 80 -0.37 -20.59 -7.20
N SER A 81 0.66 -20.93 -8.00
CA SER A 81 1.48 -22.13 -7.80
C SER A 81 2.54 -21.98 -6.69
N ARG A 82 2.85 -20.73 -6.31
CA ARG A 82 3.88 -20.41 -5.32
C ARG A 82 3.46 -20.81 -3.91
N ARG A 83 4.34 -21.48 -3.19
CA ARG A 83 4.04 -22.06 -1.87
C ARG A 83 3.58 -21.00 -0.86
N GLU A 84 4.25 -19.86 -0.86
CA GLU A 84 3.99 -18.71 0.02
C GLU A 84 2.71 -17.94 -0.32
N LEU A 85 2.11 -18.22 -1.48
CA LEU A 85 0.86 -17.62 -1.97
C LEU A 85 -0.26 -18.64 -2.12
N ASN A 86 0.01 -19.93 -1.96
CA ASN A 86 -0.98 -20.97 -2.18
C ASN A 86 -1.92 -21.09 -0.96
N ASN A 87 -3.05 -20.38 -1.03
CA ASN A 87 -4.15 -20.39 -0.07
C ASN A 87 -5.45 -20.97 -0.67
N GLY A 88 -5.39 -21.57 -1.87
CA GLY A 88 -6.57 -22.07 -2.59
C GLY A 88 -7.40 -21.00 -3.33
N SER A 89 -7.05 -19.72 -3.18
CA SER A 89 -7.67 -18.61 -3.93
C SER A 89 -7.01 -18.43 -5.30
N ILE A 90 -7.80 -18.05 -6.29
CA ILE A 90 -7.35 -17.62 -7.61
C ILE A 90 -6.85 -16.19 -7.51
N LYS A 91 -5.62 -15.94 -7.96
CA LYS A 91 -5.06 -14.58 -8.07
C LYS A 91 -5.36 -13.99 -9.43
N LEU A 92 -5.97 -12.81 -9.49
CA LEU A 92 -6.17 -12.04 -10.72
C LEU A 92 -5.20 -10.85 -10.74
N PRO A 93 -3.96 -11.02 -11.25
CA PRO A 93 -3.03 -9.92 -11.39
C PRO A 93 -3.56 -8.90 -12.40
N PHE A 94 -3.42 -7.62 -12.08
CA PHE A 94 -3.94 -6.54 -12.91
C PHE A 94 -2.94 -5.41 -13.17
N ALA A 95 -1.90 -5.25 -12.35
CA ALA A 95 -0.85 -4.27 -12.60
C ALA A 95 0.52 -4.80 -12.20
N ARG A 96 1.56 -4.26 -12.83
CA ARG A 96 2.97 -4.54 -12.48
C ARG A 96 3.77 -3.26 -12.33
N ASN A 97 4.83 -3.29 -11.54
CA ASN A 97 5.68 -2.12 -11.37
C ASN A 97 6.49 -1.79 -12.64
N LEU A 98 6.88 -0.52 -12.77
CA LEU A 98 7.62 -0.01 -13.93
C LEU A 98 9.12 0.15 -13.69
N SER A 99 9.58 -0.05 -12.47
CA SER A 99 11.00 0.10 -12.10
C SER A 99 11.68 -1.26 -11.90
N GLY A 100 13.01 -1.28 -11.88
CA GLY A 100 13.79 -2.48 -11.58
C GLY A 100 13.55 -3.64 -12.55
N ASP A 101 13.45 -4.84 -11.98
CA ASP A 101 13.25 -6.13 -12.66
C ASP A 101 11.79 -6.39 -13.11
N GLN A 102 10.86 -5.58 -12.63
CA GLN A 102 9.43 -5.60 -12.96
C GLN A 102 8.69 -6.87 -12.49
N PHE A 103 9.11 -7.47 -11.37
CA PHE A 103 8.48 -8.66 -10.77
C PHE A 103 7.49 -8.37 -9.64
N LYS A 104 7.13 -7.11 -9.42
CA LYS A 104 6.13 -6.74 -8.41
C LYS A 104 4.77 -6.55 -9.05
N PHE A 105 3.78 -7.26 -8.52
CA PHE A 105 2.43 -7.30 -9.07
C PHE A 105 1.37 -6.89 -8.05
N LEU A 106 0.37 -6.16 -8.53
CA LEU A 106 -0.90 -5.96 -7.84
C LEU A 106 -1.93 -6.95 -8.38
N PHE A 107 -2.68 -7.58 -7.49
CA PHE A 107 -3.67 -8.59 -7.84
C PHE A 107 -4.88 -8.57 -6.89
N PHE A 108 -5.97 -9.17 -7.36
CA PHE A 108 -7.14 -9.49 -6.54
C PHE A 108 -7.16 -10.97 -6.19
N GLU A 109 -7.80 -11.34 -5.09
CA GLU A 109 -8.06 -12.75 -4.75
C GLU A 109 -9.55 -13.08 -4.91
N GLY A 110 -9.85 -14.26 -5.43
CA GLY A 110 -11.23 -14.75 -5.57
C GLY A 110 -11.33 -16.26 -5.59
N LYS A 111 -12.57 -16.75 -5.45
CA LYS A 111 -12.90 -18.17 -5.56
C LYS A 111 -13.37 -18.48 -6.99
N ALA A 112 -13.21 -19.75 -7.37
CA ALA A 112 -13.70 -20.24 -8.65
C ALA A 112 -15.22 -20.00 -8.80
N GLY A 113 -15.62 -19.37 -9.90
CA GLY A 113 -16.99 -19.01 -10.25
C GLY A 113 -17.47 -17.68 -9.66
N GLU A 114 -16.70 -17.07 -8.75
CA GLU A 114 -17.10 -15.89 -7.99
C GLU A 114 -16.41 -14.61 -8.49
N GLU A 115 -16.90 -13.47 -8.02
CA GLU A 115 -16.22 -12.19 -8.14
C GLU A 115 -15.15 -12.09 -7.05
N CYS A 116 -13.97 -11.60 -7.42
CA CYS A 116 -12.91 -11.34 -6.46
C CYS A 116 -13.35 -10.36 -5.38
N GLU A 117 -12.75 -10.50 -4.21
CA GLU A 117 -12.88 -9.52 -3.15
C GLU A 117 -12.39 -8.15 -3.65
N ALA A 118 -13.03 -7.08 -3.20
CA ALA A 118 -12.63 -5.71 -3.53
C ALA A 118 -11.36 -5.27 -2.78
N ARG A 119 -10.41 -6.18 -2.54
CA ARG A 119 -9.14 -5.97 -1.85
C ARG A 119 -7.98 -6.15 -2.82
N VAL A 120 -7.02 -5.26 -2.73
CA VAL A 120 -5.81 -5.25 -3.55
C VAL A 120 -4.67 -5.83 -2.74
N PHE A 121 -4.01 -6.82 -3.31
CA PHE A 121 -2.82 -7.43 -2.77
C PHE A 121 -1.61 -7.10 -3.62
N PHE A 122 -0.45 -7.00 -2.97
CA PHE A 122 0.86 -6.88 -3.57
C PHE A 122 1.62 -8.20 -3.39
N SER A 123 2.36 -8.61 -4.42
CA SER A 123 3.39 -9.64 -4.29
C SER A 123 4.57 -9.32 -5.20
N ASP A 124 5.77 -9.49 -4.68
CA ASP A 124 6.97 -9.62 -5.48
C ASP A 124 7.17 -11.11 -5.76
N ILE A 125 7.05 -11.51 -7.03
CA ILE A 125 7.14 -12.92 -7.42
C ILE A 125 8.59 -13.40 -7.50
N ASP A 126 9.61 -12.55 -7.49
CA ASP A 126 10.98 -13.05 -7.31
C ASP A 126 11.30 -13.26 -5.82
N SER A 127 10.56 -12.55 -4.95
CA SER A 127 10.64 -12.71 -3.51
C SER A 127 9.91 -13.98 -3.01
N ARG A 128 10.47 -14.67 -2.01
CA ARG A 128 9.79 -15.77 -1.28
C ARG A 128 8.94 -15.26 -0.11
N ILE A 129 8.49 -14.00 -0.19
CA ILE A 129 7.98 -13.22 0.94
C ILE A 129 6.44 -13.17 0.92
N GLY A 130 5.76 -13.89 0.02
CA GLY A 130 4.29 -13.99 0.00
C GLY A 130 3.58 -12.65 -0.25
N GLN A 131 2.26 -12.61 -0.02
CA GLN A 131 1.43 -11.45 -0.36
C GLN A 131 1.28 -10.46 0.79
N LEU A 132 0.93 -9.23 0.43
CA LEU A 132 0.62 -8.13 1.33
C LEU A 132 -0.70 -7.49 0.90
N GLU A 133 -1.71 -7.45 1.76
CA GLU A 133 -2.91 -6.63 1.52
C GLU A 133 -2.51 -5.16 1.63
N ILE A 134 -2.76 -4.36 0.59
CA ILE A 134 -2.33 -2.95 0.55
C ILE A 134 -3.48 -1.96 0.72
N THR A 135 -4.67 -2.25 0.18
CA THR A 135 -5.87 -1.40 0.28
C THR A 135 -7.08 -2.09 -0.39
N HIS A 136 -8.25 -1.46 -0.42
CA HIS A 136 -9.38 -1.87 -1.24
C HIS A 136 -9.42 -1.19 -2.61
N VAL A 137 -10.21 -1.73 -3.55
CA VAL A 137 -10.29 -1.25 -4.94
C VAL A 137 -10.70 0.22 -5.01
N VAL A 138 -11.70 0.63 -4.22
CA VAL A 138 -12.22 2.00 -4.25
C VAL A 138 -11.10 2.99 -3.90
N ASP A 139 -10.47 2.83 -2.73
CA ASP A 139 -9.30 3.61 -2.26
C ASP A 139 -8.18 3.68 -3.29
N LEU A 140 -7.81 2.54 -3.89
CA LEU A 140 -6.72 2.52 -4.87
C LEU A 140 -7.00 3.44 -6.07
N PHE A 141 -8.27 3.58 -6.48
CA PHE A 141 -8.66 4.30 -7.69
C PHE A 141 -9.45 5.59 -7.42
N GLU A 142 -9.38 6.15 -6.21
CA GLU A 142 -10.01 7.45 -5.90
C GLU A 142 -9.38 8.64 -6.66
N GLY A 143 -8.17 8.46 -7.17
CA GLY A 143 -7.47 9.47 -7.98
C GLY A 143 -8.24 9.84 -9.25
N LYS A 144 -8.26 11.14 -9.58
CA LYS A 144 -8.82 11.60 -10.86
C LYS A 144 -7.90 11.14 -12.00
N PRO A 145 -8.44 10.50 -13.06
CA PRO A 145 -7.66 10.15 -14.23
C PRO A 145 -7.13 11.40 -14.94
N GLU A 146 -5.82 11.49 -15.11
CA GLU A 146 -5.15 12.55 -15.86
C GLU A 146 -4.67 12.04 -17.21
N HIS A 147 -5.01 12.75 -18.28
CA HIS A 147 -4.62 12.40 -19.64
C HIS A 147 -3.36 13.16 -20.06
N ASN A 148 -2.34 12.44 -20.52
CA ASN A 148 -1.16 13.08 -21.08
C ASN A 148 -1.28 13.25 -22.61
N ALA A 149 -0.38 14.07 -23.18
CA ALA A 149 -0.35 14.35 -24.62
C ALA A 149 -0.07 13.12 -25.51
N LEU A 150 0.43 12.03 -24.92
CA LEU A 150 0.72 10.76 -25.60
C LEU A 150 -0.44 9.75 -25.49
N GLY A 151 -1.59 10.17 -24.94
CA GLY A 151 -2.78 9.33 -24.79
C GLY A 151 -2.69 8.31 -23.65
N LYS A 152 -1.68 8.38 -22.78
CA LYS A 152 -1.62 7.58 -21.55
C LYS A 152 -2.48 8.24 -20.47
N VAL A 153 -3.01 7.41 -19.59
CA VAL A 153 -3.76 7.89 -18.42
C VAL A 153 -2.99 7.57 -17.16
N THR A 154 -2.81 8.57 -16.32
CA THR A 154 -2.22 8.44 -15.00
C THR A 154 -3.32 8.59 -13.96
N ILE A 155 -3.36 7.68 -13.00
CA ILE A 155 -4.24 7.76 -11.83
C ILE A 155 -3.31 7.94 -10.63
N ASN A 156 -3.43 9.07 -9.95
CA ASN A 156 -2.70 9.30 -8.72
C ASN A 156 -3.38 8.54 -7.56
N CYS A 157 -2.76 7.45 -7.14
CA CYS A 157 -3.24 6.56 -6.08
C CYS A 157 -2.63 6.91 -4.71
N LYS A 158 -1.89 8.02 -4.61
CA LYS A 158 -1.33 8.49 -3.34
C LYS A 158 -2.43 9.14 -2.50
N PRO A 159 -2.33 9.09 -1.17
CA PRO A 159 -3.21 9.86 -0.29
C PRO A 159 -3.26 11.32 -0.73
N GLN A 160 -4.45 11.89 -0.93
CA GLN A 160 -4.58 13.27 -1.44
C GLN A 160 -4.30 14.31 -0.36
N SER A 161 -4.45 13.93 0.91
CA SER A 161 -4.15 14.78 2.06
C SER A 161 -3.86 13.93 3.30
N ILE A 162 -3.20 14.53 4.29
CA ILE A 162 -3.03 13.94 5.61
C ILE A 162 -4.39 13.70 6.29
N GLN A 163 -5.38 14.58 6.08
CA GLN A 163 -6.72 14.39 6.65
C GLN A 163 -7.39 13.11 6.12
N SER A 164 -7.31 12.88 4.81
CA SER A 164 -7.86 11.66 4.18
C SER A 164 -7.14 10.41 4.68
N LEU A 165 -5.80 10.49 4.81
CA LEU A 165 -4.98 9.43 5.40
C LEU A 165 -5.46 9.12 6.83
N VAL A 166 -5.64 10.15 7.66
CA VAL A 166 -6.07 10.03 9.07
C VAL A 166 -7.44 9.41 9.24
N GLN A 167 -8.42 9.83 8.43
CA GLN A 167 -9.83 9.44 8.59
C GLN A 167 -10.09 7.98 8.25
N ASN A 168 -9.33 7.42 7.32
CA ASN A 168 -9.51 6.06 6.81
C ASN A 168 -8.40 5.11 7.30
N PHE A 169 -7.59 5.55 8.26
CA PHE A 169 -6.46 4.75 8.73
C PHE A 169 -6.89 3.67 9.73
N ASP A 170 -6.61 2.43 9.37
CA ASP A 170 -6.62 1.30 10.30
C ASP A 170 -5.31 0.52 10.18
N LEU A 171 -4.78 0.06 11.33
CA LEU A 171 -3.65 -0.87 11.33
C LEU A 171 -4.12 -2.24 10.82
N PRO A 172 -3.46 -2.80 9.79
CA PRO A 172 -3.82 -4.11 9.28
C PRO A 172 -3.38 -5.20 10.26
N ASN A 173 -4.07 -6.34 10.24
CA ASN A 173 -3.86 -7.48 11.13
C ASN A 173 -2.40 -7.90 11.46
N PRO A 174 -1.43 -7.89 10.51
CA PRO A 174 -0.05 -8.26 10.86
C PRO A 174 0.67 -7.22 11.73
N ILE A 175 0.13 -6.00 11.87
CA ILE A 175 0.69 -4.93 12.69
C ILE A 175 -0.17 -4.80 13.95
N SER A 176 0.47 -4.97 15.09
CA SER A 176 -0.16 -4.77 16.39
C SER A 176 0.63 -3.75 17.19
N TYR A 177 -0.08 -2.91 17.92
CA TYR A 177 0.53 -1.92 18.78
C TYR A 177 1.25 -2.60 19.96
N TRP A 178 2.51 -2.24 20.21
CA TRP A 178 3.24 -2.76 21.35
C TRP A 178 2.71 -2.12 22.62
N LYS A 179 2.14 -2.93 23.50
CA LYS A 179 1.45 -2.46 24.70
C LYS A 179 2.33 -1.50 25.50
N ASP A 180 1.71 -0.40 25.96
CA ASP A 180 2.33 0.63 26.82
C ASP A 180 3.59 1.29 26.22
N SER A 181 3.75 1.28 24.89
CA SER A 181 4.93 1.84 24.22
C SER A 181 4.80 3.32 23.84
N PHE A 182 3.61 3.92 23.99
CA PHE A 182 3.35 5.29 23.55
C PHE A 182 3.80 6.26 24.63
N GLY A 183 4.62 7.22 24.22
CA GLY A 183 5.06 8.32 25.05
C GLY A 183 4.77 9.65 24.36
N LEU A 184 4.35 10.63 25.14
CA LEU A 184 4.33 12.04 24.75
C LEU A 184 5.04 12.83 25.86
N TYR A 185 6.07 13.58 25.48
CA TYR A 185 6.71 14.56 26.32
C TYR A 185 6.57 15.94 25.67
N ALA A 186 6.02 16.90 26.41
CA ALA A 186 5.93 18.29 26.00
C ALA A 186 6.89 19.12 26.87
N GLY A 187 7.70 19.94 26.23
CA GLY A 187 8.64 20.84 26.91
C GLY A 187 8.65 22.23 26.29
N GLU A 188 9.01 23.22 27.11
CA GLU A 188 9.29 24.57 26.63
C GLU A 188 10.66 24.64 25.98
N SER A 189 10.74 25.33 24.85
CA SER A 189 11.99 25.64 24.18
C SER A 189 12.43 27.05 24.54
N GLN A 190 13.69 27.19 24.98
CA GLN A 190 14.29 28.51 25.26
C GLN A 190 14.45 29.37 23.99
N LYS A 191 14.19 28.82 22.80
CA LYS A 191 14.24 29.52 21.52
C LYS A 191 12.96 29.27 20.73
N LYS A 192 12.49 30.28 19.98
CA LYS A 192 11.41 30.10 19.00
C LYS A 192 11.82 29.06 17.96
N ASN A 193 11.07 27.97 17.92
CA ASN A 193 11.19 26.91 16.95
C ASN A 193 10.37 27.25 15.71
N SER A 194 10.97 27.07 14.54
CA SER A 194 10.24 26.93 13.29
C SER A 194 9.39 25.66 13.35
N PRO A 195 8.12 25.69 12.87
CA PRO A 195 7.31 24.51 12.60
C PRO A 195 8.14 23.44 11.89
N LYS A 196 8.45 22.34 12.58
CA LYS A 196 9.22 21.24 12.01
C LYS A 196 8.84 19.91 12.64
N LEU A 197 8.50 18.96 11.80
CA LEU A 197 8.38 17.54 12.13
C LEU A 197 9.69 16.83 11.79
N THR A 198 10.18 15.97 12.67
CA THR A 198 11.31 15.07 12.41
C THR A 198 10.94 13.68 12.90
N ILE A 199 11.08 12.68 12.04
CA ILE A 199 10.72 11.29 12.32
C ILE A 199 11.96 10.42 12.20
N GLU A 200 12.14 9.52 13.16
CA GLU A 200 13.15 8.48 13.17
C GLU A 200 12.48 7.12 13.37
N SER A 201 13.09 6.08 12.81
CA SER A 201 12.57 4.71 12.92
C SER A 201 13.68 3.74 13.28
N TYR A 202 13.34 2.78 14.12
CA TYR A 202 14.22 1.72 14.59
C TYR A 202 13.52 0.37 14.43
N ALA A 203 14.30 -0.68 14.20
CA ALA A 203 13.77 -2.04 14.13
C ALA A 203 14.50 -2.96 15.12
N THR A 204 13.78 -3.93 15.68
CA THR A 204 14.37 -5.05 16.42
C THR A 204 13.78 -6.35 15.89
N ASN A 205 14.64 -7.31 15.57
CA ASN A 205 14.25 -8.63 15.10
C ASN A 205 14.39 -9.64 16.25
N TYR A 206 13.26 -10.21 16.69
CA TYR A 206 13.22 -11.20 17.76
C TYR A 206 13.19 -12.61 17.16
N LYS A 207 14.21 -13.40 17.47
CA LYS A 207 14.28 -14.81 17.07
C LYS A 207 14.01 -15.69 18.29
N PHE A 208 12.98 -16.51 18.20
CA PHE A 208 12.65 -17.50 19.21
C PHE A 208 13.00 -18.90 18.70
N LYS A 209 13.16 -19.86 19.62
CA LYS A 209 13.40 -21.28 19.28
C LYS A 209 12.34 -21.87 18.36
N ALA A 210 11.10 -21.41 18.50
CA ALA A 210 9.99 -21.74 17.63
C ALA A 210 9.92 -20.71 16.49
N PRO A 211 10.29 -21.04 15.24
CA PRO A 211 10.39 -20.06 14.15
C PRO A 211 9.08 -19.34 13.83
N GLN A 212 7.94 -19.98 14.11
CA GLN A 212 6.60 -19.42 13.95
C GLN A 212 6.29 -18.29 14.95
N GLN A 213 7.13 -18.06 15.95
CA GLN A 213 6.98 -16.98 16.94
C GLN A 213 7.90 -15.80 16.66
N ASN A 214 8.70 -15.85 15.59
CA ASN A 214 9.59 -14.74 15.25
C ASN A 214 8.78 -13.50 14.91
N ILE A 215 9.09 -12.39 15.58
CA ILE A 215 8.41 -11.09 15.37
C ILE A 215 9.44 -10.01 15.09
N ALA A 216 9.03 -9.00 14.32
CA ALA A 216 9.75 -7.75 14.22
C ALA A 216 9.09 -6.70 15.12
N LYS A 217 9.86 -5.86 15.80
CA LYS A 217 9.37 -4.65 16.46
C LYS A 217 9.82 -3.44 15.66
N PHE A 218 8.90 -2.59 15.25
CA PHE A 218 9.21 -1.26 14.71
C PHE A 218 8.96 -0.22 15.79
N GLU A 219 9.89 0.70 15.98
CA GLU A 219 9.75 1.82 16.89
C GLU A 219 9.89 3.12 16.09
N ILE A 220 8.87 3.97 16.21
CA ILE A 220 8.82 5.27 15.55
C ILE A 220 8.95 6.34 16.62
N GLN A 221 9.88 7.26 16.41
CA GLN A 221 10.08 8.42 17.26
C GLN A 221 9.84 9.67 16.42
N ALA A 222 9.01 10.59 16.89
CA ALA A 222 8.73 11.85 16.22
C ALA A 222 8.94 13.03 17.16
N SER A 223 9.60 14.07 16.66
CA SER A 223 9.75 15.34 17.36
C SER A 223 9.12 16.47 16.54
N MET A 224 8.44 17.37 17.23
CA MET A 224 7.66 18.46 16.63
C MET A 224 7.97 19.76 17.37
N GLY A 225 8.50 20.74 16.65
CA GLY A 225 8.72 22.08 17.20
C GLY A 225 7.66 23.04 16.67
N VAL A 226 6.97 23.76 17.56
CA VAL A 226 6.01 24.82 17.19
C VAL A 226 6.14 25.99 18.17
N LYS A 227 6.46 27.19 17.67
CA LYS A 227 6.62 28.40 18.49
C LYS A 227 7.60 28.15 19.64
N GLU A 228 7.16 28.18 20.88
CA GLU A 228 7.99 27.99 22.08
C GLU A 228 7.83 26.59 22.69
N ALA A 229 7.17 25.67 21.98
CA ALA A 229 6.96 24.29 22.42
C ALA A 229 7.79 23.30 21.58
N MET A 230 8.20 22.22 22.25
CA MET A 230 8.72 21.00 21.64
C MET A 230 7.93 19.80 22.16
N PHE A 231 7.48 18.97 21.23
CA PHE A 231 6.82 17.71 21.53
C PHE A 231 7.73 16.57 21.07
N TYR A 232 7.88 15.55 21.90
CA TYR A 232 8.57 14.32 21.59
C TYR A 232 7.60 13.18 21.80
N THR A 233 7.47 12.34 20.79
CA THR A 233 6.54 11.22 20.79
C THR A 233 7.22 9.97 20.32
N SER A 234 6.79 8.84 20.86
CA SER A 234 7.29 7.53 20.47
C SER A 234 6.15 6.54 20.49
N ALA A 235 6.15 5.57 19.58
CA ALA A 235 5.31 4.40 19.63
C ALA A 235 6.07 3.19 19.07
N ALA A 236 5.76 2.01 19.57
CA ALA A 236 6.29 0.77 19.02
C ALA A 236 5.18 -0.18 18.58
N TYR A 237 5.52 -1.03 17.62
CA TYR A 237 4.62 -1.95 16.94
C TYR A 237 5.28 -3.31 16.86
N GLN A 238 4.54 -4.35 17.20
CA GLN A 238 4.87 -5.72 16.86
C GLN A 238 4.34 -6.01 15.45
N ILE A 239 5.20 -6.53 14.60
CA ILE A 239 4.86 -7.01 13.27
C ILE A 239 4.96 -8.52 13.29
N ASP A 240 3.80 -9.18 13.33
CA ASP A 240 3.68 -10.63 13.25
C ASP A 240 3.73 -11.03 11.77
N ASN A 241 4.96 -11.18 11.28
CA ASN A 241 5.21 -11.58 9.91
C ASN A 241 6.53 -12.35 9.85
N SER A 242 6.43 -13.67 9.84
CA SER A 242 7.57 -14.59 9.78
C SER A 242 8.51 -14.32 8.59
N GLN A 243 8.03 -13.64 7.55
CA GLN A 243 8.80 -13.33 6.34
C GLN A 243 9.64 -12.04 6.48
N LEU A 244 9.38 -11.19 7.48
CA LEU A 244 10.14 -9.95 7.73
C LEU A 244 11.55 -10.21 8.25
N GLN A 245 11.81 -11.38 8.84
CA GLN A 245 13.09 -11.70 9.46
C GLN A 245 14.26 -11.57 8.47
N VAL A 246 14.02 -11.89 7.19
CA VAL A 246 14.99 -11.78 6.09
C VAL A 246 15.03 -10.35 5.52
N SER A 247 13.90 -9.65 5.51
CA SER A 247 13.73 -8.34 4.86
C SER A 247 14.32 -7.15 5.63
N LEU A 248 14.52 -7.25 6.95
CA LEU A 248 15.07 -6.12 7.73
C LEU A 248 16.52 -5.76 7.36
N LEU A 249 17.24 -6.69 6.73
CA LEU A 249 18.58 -6.48 6.18
C LEU A 249 18.57 -5.77 4.82
N TYR A 250 17.41 -5.74 4.15
CA TYR A 250 17.21 -5.21 2.80
C TYR A 250 16.13 -4.11 2.82
N PRO A 251 16.47 -2.86 3.21
CA PRO A 251 15.50 -1.79 3.47
C PRO A 251 14.73 -1.29 2.23
N GLN A 252 15.03 -1.79 1.03
CA GLN A 252 14.32 -1.43 -0.21
C GLN A 252 13.12 -2.33 -0.52
N GLU A 253 12.79 -3.26 0.39
CA GLU A 253 11.62 -4.12 0.26
C GLU A 253 10.31 -3.33 0.48
N TYR A 254 9.39 -3.42 -0.48
CA TYR A 254 8.09 -2.70 -0.43
C TYR A 254 7.31 -2.98 0.86
N ARG A 255 7.40 -4.21 1.38
CA ARG A 255 6.79 -4.61 2.64
C ARG A 255 7.30 -3.82 3.84
N ILE A 256 8.62 -3.54 3.88
CA ILE A 256 9.23 -2.73 4.93
C ILE A 256 8.77 -1.29 4.82
N PHE A 257 8.80 -0.73 3.61
CA PHE A 257 8.27 0.60 3.32
C PHE A 257 6.82 0.73 3.80
N TYR A 258 5.95 -0.20 3.37
CA TYR A 258 4.53 -0.17 3.65
C TYR A 258 4.24 -0.27 5.16
N PHE A 259 4.78 -1.28 5.86
CA PHE A 259 4.56 -1.42 7.30
C PHE A 259 5.13 -0.25 8.10
N LYS A 260 6.30 0.28 7.70
CA LYS A 260 6.87 1.44 8.37
C LYS A 260 6.03 2.70 8.12
N LEU A 261 5.53 2.92 6.91
CA LEU A 261 4.63 4.03 6.62
C LEU A 261 3.39 3.97 7.51
N LEU A 262 2.74 2.81 7.62
CA LEU A 262 1.58 2.63 8.49
C LEU A 262 1.91 2.91 9.97
N CYS A 263 3.04 2.39 10.47
CA CYS A 263 3.49 2.66 11.84
C CYS A 263 3.75 4.16 12.07
N ILE A 264 4.31 4.87 11.08
CA ILE A 264 4.52 6.32 11.15
C ILE A 264 3.18 7.05 11.26
N VAL A 265 2.22 6.70 10.41
CA VAL A 265 0.89 7.32 10.41
C VAL A 265 0.19 7.11 11.74
N ASP A 266 0.12 5.87 12.25
CA ASP A 266 -0.49 5.58 13.55
C ASP A 266 0.18 6.34 14.70
N THR A 267 1.51 6.48 14.65
CA THR A 267 2.26 7.24 15.66
C THR A 267 1.84 8.70 15.65
N LEU A 268 1.76 9.32 14.47
CA LEU A 268 1.34 10.72 14.33
C LEU A 268 -0.12 10.91 14.75
N LEU A 269 -1.00 9.95 14.47
CA LEU A 269 -2.40 9.96 14.93
C LEU A 269 -2.53 9.95 16.45
N ARG A 270 -1.82 9.04 17.12
CA ARG A 270 -1.78 8.98 18.59
C ARG A 270 -1.20 10.26 19.18
N SER A 271 -0.15 10.80 18.57
CA SER A 271 0.45 12.06 18.96
C SER A 271 -0.53 13.22 18.85
N MET A 272 -1.24 13.31 17.72
CA MET A 272 -2.29 14.31 17.49
C MET A 272 -3.36 14.23 18.58
N GLN A 273 -3.93 13.04 18.80
CA GLN A 273 -4.95 12.82 19.83
C GLN A 273 -4.46 13.17 21.24
N ALA A 274 -3.23 12.79 21.60
CA ALA A 274 -2.69 13.08 22.92
C ALA A 274 -2.44 14.59 23.13
N ILE A 275 -1.93 15.27 22.12
CA ILE A 275 -1.64 16.71 22.16
C ILE A 275 -2.95 17.53 22.18
N THR A 276 -3.96 17.15 21.39
CA THR A 276 -5.26 17.82 21.37
C THR A 276 -6.03 17.60 22.67
N ASN A 277 -6.02 16.39 23.22
CA ASN A 277 -6.66 16.09 24.51
C ASN A 277 -6.04 16.88 25.67
N GLN A 278 -4.75 17.21 25.59
CA GLN A 278 -4.07 18.05 26.57
C GLN A 278 -4.19 19.56 26.27
N SER A 279 -4.97 19.94 25.25
CA SER A 279 -5.14 21.34 24.81
C SER A 279 -3.82 22.05 24.47
N LEU A 280 -2.81 21.29 24.02
CA LEU A 280 -1.48 21.83 23.70
C LEU A 280 -1.39 22.36 22.27
N MET A 281 -2.22 21.85 21.37
CA MET A 281 -2.32 22.24 19.96
C MET A 281 -3.69 21.84 19.40
N THR A 282 -4.19 22.55 18.39
CA THR A 282 -5.37 22.13 17.65
C THR A 282 -5.04 21.00 16.66
N GLU A 283 -6.05 20.24 16.24
CA GLU A 283 -5.88 19.22 15.20
C GLU A 283 -5.39 19.83 13.87
N GLU A 284 -5.98 20.98 13.49
CA GLU A 284 -5.63 21.70 12.27
C GLU A 284 -4.17 22.18 12.27
N ASP A 285 -3.71 22.76 13.39
CA ASP A 285 -2.33 23.17 13.55
C ASP A 285 -1.37 21.97 13.47
N PHE A 286 -1.75 20.83 14.05
CA PHE A 286 -0.94 19.60 14.02
C PHE A 286 -0.82 19.04 12.61
N ILE A 287 -1.95 18.89 11.91
CA ILE A 287 -2.00 18.40 10.53
C ILE A 287 -1.21 19.32 9.60
N GLY A 288 -1.25 20.63 9.85
CA GLY A 288 -0.45 21.61 9.11
C GLY A 288 1.07 21.43 9.21
N LEU A 289 1.57 20.66 10.19
CA LEU A 289 3.00 20.32 10.30
C LEU A 289 3.40 19.13 9.43
N ILE A 290 2.43 18.34 8.98
CA ILE A 290 2.68 17.07 8.32
C ILE A 290 2.71 17.28 6.80
N ASN A 291 3.86 16.98 6.21
CA ASN A 291 4.03 16.93 4.77
C ASN A 291 4.04 15.47 4.30
N LEU A 292 3.14 15.10 3.38
CA LEU A 292 3.00 13.72 2.90
C LEU A 292 4.26 13.22 2.16
N ASP A 293 4.86 14.04 1.30
CA ASP A 293 6.09 13.68 0.59
C ASP A 293 7.23 13.39 1.57
N TYR A 294 7.30 14.16 2.66
CA TYR A 294 8.24 13.92 3.74
C TYR A 294 7.97 12.58 4.46
N LEU A 295 6.70 12.24 4.73
CA LEU A 295 6.36 10.93 5.33
C LEU A 295 6.80 9.77 4.42
N ILE A 296 6.51 9.86 3.12
CA ILE A 296 6.93 8.87 2.12
C ILE A 296 8.45 8.78 2.05
N GLN A 297 9.15 9.93 2.07
CA GLN A 297 10.61 9.97 2.07
C GLN A 297 11.20 9.26 3.30
N VAL A 298 10.68 9.54 4.50
CA VAL A 298 11.16 8.88 5.73
C VAL A 298 10.80 7.40 5.74
N ALA A 299 9.62 7.02 5.24
CA ALA A 299 9.22 5.63 5.07
C ALA A 299 10.12 4.87 4.06
N ASN A 300 10.78 5.55 3.13
CA ASN A 300 11.75 4.93 2.22
C ASN A 300 13.19 4.83 2.76
N GLN A 301 13.52 5.52 3.86
CA GLN A 301 14.87 5.47 4.43
C GLN A 301 15.15 4.15 5.18
N SER A 302 16.41 3.73 5.27
CA SER A 302 16.77 2.64 6.18
C SER A 302 16.42 2.98 7.64
N PHE A 303 16.11 1.97 8.45
CA PHE A 303 16.01 2.16 9.90
C PHE A 303 17.32 2.75 10.44
N ARG A 304 17.22 3.68 11.39
CA ARG A 304 18.39 4.31 12.04
C ARG A 304 19.20 3.30 12.85
N GLY A 305 18.55 2.27 13.38
CA GLY A 305 19.19 1.14 14.02
C GLY A 305 18.37 -0.14 13.84
N VAL A 306 19.07 -1.26 13.66
CA VAL A 306 18.48 -2.60 13.59
C VAL A 306 19.16 -3.46 14.65
N ASN A 307 18.39 -3.92 15.63
CA ASN A 307 18.86 -4.80 16.70
C ASN A 307 18.41 -6.25 16.44
N TYR A 308 19.19 -7.21 16.92
CA TYR A 308 18.86 -8.63 16.90
C TYR A 308 18.82 -9.16 18.32
N TRP A 309 17.75 -9.87 18.64
CA TRP A 309 17.57 -10.52 19.93
C TRP A 309 17.24 -11.99 19.72
N GLU A 310 17.92 -12.88 20.43
CA GLU A 310 17.76 -14.33 20.30
C GLU A 310 17.47 -14.94 21.69
N GLU A 311 16.40 -15.75 21.79
CA GLU A 311 15.97 -16.50 23.00
C GLU A 311 16.12 -18.02 22.85
#